data_AF-A0A1Y2CIS2-F1
#
_entry.id   AF-A0A1Y2CIS2-F1
#
_cell.length_a   1.000
_cell.length_b   1.000
_cell.length_c   1.000
_cell.angle_alpha   90.00
_cell.angle_beta   90.00
_cell.angle_gamma   90.00
#
_symmetry.space_group_name_H-M   'P 1'
#
loop_
_entity.id
_entity.type
_entity.pdbx_description
1 polymer ?
#
loop_
_entity_poly.entity_id
_entity_poly.type
_entity_poly.pdbx_seq_one_letter_code
_entity_poly.pdbx_strand_id
1 'polypeptide(L)'
;MTQVPPVPLGNQHAGHQEPLELPRNAKLVSLMMQAMGVDDFQPQVLPQLLDFVHRYTLDVVGDAQLFAEHAGRSEVDVDDVRLAVEGKLTHSFTGVPSKEVRGLIRTYWASQG
;
A
#
# COMPACT_ATOMS: atom_id res chain seq x y z
N MET A 1 47.35 -24.60 42.59
CA MET A 1 45.89 -24.85 42.62
C MET A 1 45.23 -23.60 43.18
N THR A 2 44.93 -22.62 42.34
CA THR A 2 44.31 -21.36 42.78
C THR A 2 42.87 -21.38 42.29
N GLN A 3 41.94 -21.39 43.23
CA GLN A 3 40.51 -21.48 43.00
C GLN A 3 40.02 -20.21 42.29
N VAL A 4 39.30 -20.37 41.18
CA VAL A 4 38.65 -19.29 40.42
C VAL A 4 37.35 -18.91 41.16
N PRO A 5 37.07 -17.62 41.42
CA PRO A 5 35.82 -17.21 42.07
C PRO A 5 34.61 -17.40 41.13
N PRO A 6 33.39 -17.62 41.67
CA PRO A 6 32.21 -17.85 40.85
C PRO A 6 31.78 -16.57 40.13
N VAL A 7 31.58 -16.67 38.82
CA VAL A 7 31.02 -15.61 37.98
C VAL A 7 29.54 -15.38 38.38
N PRO A 8 29.11 -14.15 38.68
CA PRO A 8 27.71 -13.88 39.00
C PRO A 8 26.85 -14.06 37.75
N LEU A 9 25.82 -14.89 37.85
CA LEU A 9 24.72 -15.00 36.88
C LEU A 9 23.87 -13.73 36.96
N GLY A 10 24.37 -12.67 36.33
CA GLY A 10 23.61 -11.44 36.09
C GLY A 10 22.65 -11.67 34.93
N ASN A 11 21.44 -12.15 35.23
CA ASN A 11 20.30 -11.96 34.34
C ASN A 11 20.07 -10.45 34.22
N GLN A 12 20.50 -9.85 33.12
CA GLN A 12 20.12 -8.49 32.75
C GLN A 12 19.49 -8.55 31.36
N HIS A 13 18.16 -8.52 31.39
CA HIS A 13 17.33 -8.21 30.24
C HIS A 13 17.75 -6.84 29.71
N ALA A 14 18.49 -6.81 28.62
CA ALA A 14 18.52 -5.69 27.71
C ALA A 14 18.46 -6.30 26.32
N GLY A 15 17.24 -6.72 25.95
CA GLY A 15 16.89 -6.84 24.55
C GLY A 15 17.18 -5.48 23.93
N HIS A 16 18.36 -5.36 23.31
CA HIS A 16 18.61 -4.33 22.34
C HIS A 16 17.64 -4.66 21.21
N GLN A 17 16.43 -4.10 21.30
CA GLN A 17 15.62 -3.88 20.13
C GLN A 17 16.44 -2.90 19.29
N GLU A 18 17.40 -3.44 18.53
CA GLU A 18 17.84 -2.80 17.30
C GLU A 18 16.55 -2.30 16.64
N PRO A 19 16.39 -0.97 16.45
CA PRO A 19 15.17 -0.45 15.88
C PRO A 19 15.02 -1.19 14.57
N LEU A 20 14.00 -2.06 14.48
CA LEU A 20 13.72 -2.89 13.31
C LEU A 20 13.91 -1.96 12.12
N GLU A 21 15.03 -2.11 11.41
CA GLU A 21 15.38 -1.13 10.38
C GLU A 21 14.36 -1.34 9.28
N LEU A 22 13.29 -0.54 9.31
CA LEU A 22 12.22 -0.67 8.35
C LEU A 22 12.83 -0.57 6.94
N PRO A 23 12.45 -1.44 6.00
CA PRO A 23 12.88 -1.33 4.61
C PRO A 23 12.60 0.08 4.08
N ARG A 24 13.44 0.57 3.14
CA ARG A 24 13.35 1.95 2.60
C ARG A 24 11.92 2.36 2.23
N ASN A 25 11.19 1.50 1.52
CA ASN A 25 9.82 1.80 1.08
C ASN A 25 8.85 1.88 2.26
N ALA A 26 9.04 1.06 3.30
CA ALA A 26 8.25 1.11 4.52
C ALA A 26 8.48 2.43 5.29
N LYS A 27 9.74 2.90 5.38
CA LYS A 27 10.08 4.23 5.92
C LYS A 27 9.39 5.34 5.12
N LEU A 28 9.41 5.27 3.78
CA LEU A 28 8.78 6.28 2.92
C LEU A 28 7.25 6.32 3.09
N VAL A 29 6.59 5.16 3.09
CA VAL A 29 5.14 5.08 3.30
C VAL A 29 4.77 5.58 4.71
N SER A 30 5.56 5.26 5.73
CA SER A 30 5.33 5.79 7.09
C SER A 30 5.44 7.33 7.13
N LEU A 31 6.41 7.92 6.44
CA LEU A 31 6.56 9.38 6.35
C LEU A 31 5.37 10.02 5.59
N MET A 32 4.86 9.36 4.55
CA MET A 32 3.65 9.82 3.86
C MET A 32 2.43 9.82 4.79
N MET A 33 2.27 8.76 5.60
CA MET A 33 1.20 8.69 6.60
C MET A 33 1.29 9.81 7.62
N GLN A 34 2.48 10.08 8.16
CA GLN A 34 2.73 11.20 9.07
C GLN A 34 2.41 12.55 8.43
N ALA A 35 2.80 12.76 7.16
CA ALA A 35 2.48 13.98 6.42
C ALA A 35 0.96 14.18 6.21
N MET A 36 0.18 13.10 6.22
CA MET A 36 -1.29 13.13 6.19
C MET A 36 -1.93 13.25 7.57
N GLY A 37 -1.15 13.40 8.65
CA GLY A 37 -1.64 13.51 10.03
C GLY A 37 -2.04 12.17 10.66
N VAL A 38 -1.52 11.05 10.13
CA VAL A 38 -1.73 9.71 10.70
C VAL A 38 -0.52 9.33 11.53
N ASP A 39 -0.62 9.53 12.84
CA ASP A 39 0.48 9.33 13.80
C ASP A 39 0.46 7.95 14.47
N ASP A 40 -0.69 7.27 14.45
CA ASP A 40 -0.87 5.93 15.03
C ASP A 40 -1.71 5.05 14.08
N PHE A 41 -1.24 3.83 13.82
CA PHE A 41 -1.89 2.87 12.94
C PHE A 41 -1.57 1.45 13.37
N GLN A 42 -2.48 0.51 13.04
CA GLN A 42 -2.27 -0.89 13.35
C GLN A 42 -1.02 -1.44 12.63
N PRO A 43 -0.21 -2.32 13.25
CA PRO A 43 1.04 -2.82 12.68
C PRO A 43 0.89 -3.44 11.27
N GLN A 44 -0.29 -3.96 10.95
CA GLN A 44 -0.59 -4.60 9.66
C GLN A 44 -0.86 -3.62 8.51
N VAL A 45 -1.15 -2.34 8.81
CA VAL A 45 -1.48 -1.33 7.79
C VAL A 45 -0.30 -1.08 6.87
N LEU A 46 0.91 -0.98 7.41
CA LEU A 46 2.10 -0.68 6.62
C LEU A 46 2.46 -1.82 5.65
N PRO A 47 2.53 -3.11 6.07
CA PRO A 47 2.65 -4.22 5.13
C PRO A 47 1.53 -4.27 4.08
N GLN A 48 0.28 -4.02 4.47
CA GLN A 48 -0.85 -4.04 3.54
C GLN A 48 -0.74 -2.93 2.48
N LEU A 49 -0.31 -1.73 2.86
CA LEU A 49 -0.06 -0.63 1.93
C LEU A 49 1.10 -0.95 0.99
N LEU A 50 2.16 -1.58 1.49
CA LEU A 50 3.28 -2.01 0.66
C LEU A 50 2.87 -3.08 -0.36
N ASP A 51 2.07 -4.07 0.06
CA ASP A 51 1.51 -5.08 -0.84
C ASP A 51 0.59 -4.44 -1.88
N PHE A 52 -0.23 -3.48 -1.49
CA PHE A 52 -1.08 -2.73 -2.40
C PHE A 52 -0.26 -1.97 -3.45
N VAL A 53 0.74 -1.18 -3.03
CA VAL A 53 1.59 -0.41 -3.93
C VAL A 53 2.33 -1.34 -4.90
N HIS A 54 2.86 -2.45 -4.39
CA HIS A 54 3.55 -3.44 -5.20
C HIS A 54 2.62 -4.06 -6.27
N ARG A 55 1.45 -4.55 -5.86
CA ARG A 55 0.47 -5.16 -6.78
C ARG A 55 -0.03 -4.16 -7.81
N TYR A 56 -0.39 -2.95 -7.38
CA TYR A 56 -0.84 -1.89 -8.29
C TYR A 56 0.23 -1.54 -9.32
N THR A 57 1.49 -1.42 -8.89
CA THR A 57 2.60 -1.11 -9.80
C THR A 57 2.81 -2.23 -10.81
N LEU A 58 2.79 -3.50 -10.37
CA LEU A 58 2.90 -4.65 -11.27
C LEU A 58 1.77 -4.69 -12.30
N ASP A 59 0.54 -4.44 -11.87
CA ASP A 59 -0.62 -4.44 -12.77
C ASP A 59 -0.52 -3.32 -13.81
N VAL A 60 -0.14 -2.10 -13.40
CA VAL A 60 0.04 -0.95 -14.31
C VAL A 60 1.18 -1.20 -15.30
N VAL A 61 2.32 -1.72 -14.83
CA VAL A 61 3.46 -2.03 -15.70
C VAL A 61 3.11 -3.15 -16.69
N GLY A 62 2.38 -4.17 -16.25
CA GLY A 62 1.93 -5.26 -17.11
C GLY A 62 0.98 -4.77 -18.21
N ASP A 63 0.01 -3.92 -17.88
CA ASP A 63 -0.90 -3.34 -18.87
C ASP A 63 -0.13 -2.40 -19.83
N ALA A 64 0.82 -1.60 -19.34
CA ALA A 64 1.64 -0.73 -20.18
C ALA A 64 2.52 -1.52 -21.16
N GLN A 65 3.08 -2.66 -20.73
CA GLN A 65 3.82 -3.57 -21.63
C GLN A 65 2.92 -4.12 -22.73
N LEU A 66 1.71 -4.55 -22.39
CA LEU A 66 0.73 -5.03 -23.38
C LEU A 66 0.37 -3.94 -24.40
N PHE A 67 0.26 -2.68 -23.97
CA PHE A 67 -0.02 -1.57 -24.87
C PHE A 67 1.15 -1.24 -25.80
N ALA A 68 2.38 -1.28 -25.30
CA ALA A 68 3.57 -1.14 -26.13
C ALA A 68 3.65 -2.26 -27.17
N GLU A 69 3.41 -3.51 -26.78
CA GLU A 69 3.38 -4.67 -27.67
C GLU A 69 2.28 -4.53 -28.75
N HIS A 70 1.10 -4.03 -28.38
CA HIS A 70 0.02 -3.77 -29.33
C HIS A 70 0.37 -2.69 -30.35
N ALA A 71 1.21 -1.72 -29.97
CA ALA A 71 1.77 -0.72 -30.87
C ALA A 71 2.98 -1.22 -31.68
N GLY A 72 3.35 -2.50 -31.54
CA GLY A 72 4.51 -3.10 -32.22
C GLY A 72 5.86 -2.67 -31.64
N ARG A 73 5.88 -2.14 -30.42
CA ARG A 73 7.08 -1.69 -29.71
C ARG A 73 7.45 -2.68 -28.60
N SER A 74 8.75 -2.88 -28.36
CA SER A 74 9.26 -3.67 -27.22
C SER A 74 9.57 -2.83 -25.98
N GLU A 75 9.61 -1.51 -26.14
CA GLU A 75 9.91 -0.56 -25.08
C GLU A 75 8.64 0.21 -24.70
N VAL A 76 8.42 0.30 -23.38
CA VAL A 76 7.29 1.04 -22.78
C VAL A 76 7.59 2.53 -22.80
N ASP A 77 6.63 3.32 -23.28
CA ASP A 77 6.67 4.78 -23.25
C ASP A 77 5.72 5.33 -22.17
N VAL A 78 5.87 6.61 -21.86
CA VAL A 78 5.04 7.34 -20.89
C VAL A 78 3.55 7.28 -21.26
N ASP A 79 3.22 7.31 -22.54
CA ASP A 79 1.82 7.24 -22.99
C ASP A 79 1.19 5.87 -22.73
N ASP A 80 1.97 4.78 -22.77
CA ASP A 80 1.48 3.44 -22.40
C ASP A 80 1.16 3.37 -20.91
N VAL A 81 2.01 3.96 -20.07
CA VAL A 81 1.80 4.03 -18.61
C VAL A 81 0.58 4.90 -18.28
N ARG A 82 0.43 6.03 -18.96
CA ARG A 82 -0.75 6.91 -18.79
C ARG A 82 -2.03 6.17 -19.13
N LEU A 83 -2.07 5.50 -20.28
CA LEU A 83 -3.22 4.72 -20.71
C LEU A 83 -3.55 3.59 -19.72
N ALA A 84 -2.54 2.91 -19.18
CA ALA A 84 -2.72 1.86 -18.17
C ALA A 84 -3.34 2.40 -16.88
N VAL A 85 -2.84 3.54 -16.39
CA VAL A 85 -3.39 4.20 -15.21
C VAL A 85 -4.83 4.66 -15.42
N GLU A 86 -5.14 5.29 -16.56
CA GLU A 86 -6.50 5.75 -16.90
C GLU A 86 -7.50 4.59 -16.96
N GLY A 87 -7.09 3.46 -17.55
CA GLY A 87 -7.87 2.23 -17.58
C GLY A 87 -8.19 1.73 -16.16
N LYS A 88 -7.20 1.68 -15.27
CA LYS A 88 -7.41 1.25 -13.88
C LYS A 88 -8.29 2.20 -13.08
N LEU A 89 -8.09 3.52 -13.20
CA LEU A 89 -8.86 4.51 -12.45
C LEU A 89 -10.36 4.43 -12.75
N THR A 90 -10.71 4.16 -14.01
CA THR A 90 -12.10 3.99 -14.45
C THR A 90 -12.81 2.84 -13.74
N HIS A 91 -12.09 1.80 -13.32
CA HIS A 91 -12.67 0.57 -12.76
C HIS A 91 -12.41 0.34 -11.27
N SER A 92 -11.33 0.90 -10.71
CA SER A 92 -10.86 0.54 -9.35
C SER A 92 -11.19 1.56 -8.27
N PHE A 93 -11.55 2.80 -8.63
CA PHE A 93 -11.87 3.87 -7.66
C PHE A 93 -13.27 4.44 -7.91
N THR A 94 -14.28 3.57 -7.90
CA THR A 94 -15.67 4.02 -7.91
C THR A 94 -15.96 4.67 -6.55
N GLY A 95 -16.20 5.97 -6.57
CA GLY A 95 -16.67 6.69 -5.38
C GLY A 95 -18.04 6.15 -4.93
N VAL A 96 -18.40 6.43 -3.67
CA VAL A 96 -19.76 6.19 -3.20
C VAL A 96 -20.77 6.78 -4.19
N PRO A 97 -21.86 6.08 -4.54
CA PRO A 97 -22.86 6.60 -5.46
C PRO A 97 -23.26 8.02 -5.06
N SER A 98 -23.34 8.92 -6.05
CA SER A 98 -23.66 10.32 -5.81
C SER A 98 -24.94 10.45 -4.99
N LYS A 99 -25.07 11.54 -4.22
CA LYS A 99 -26.27 11.79 -3.41
C LYS A 99 -27.55 11.74 -4.26
N GLU A 100 -27.46 12.17 -5.52
CA GLU A 100 -28.54 12.11 -6.50
C GLU A 100 -28.93 10.68 -6.85
N VAL A 101 -27.96 9.82 -7.21
CA VAL A 101 -28.22 8.39 -7.52
C VAL A 101 -28.81 7.67 -6.29
N ARG A 102 -28.29 7.98 -5.09
CA ARG A 102 -28.83 7.45 -3.83
C ARG A 102 -30.24 7.93 -3.55
N GLY A 103 -30.53 9.20 -3.83
CA GLY A 103 -31.85 9.79 -3.73
C GLY A 103 -32.84 9.14 -4.70
N LEU A 104 -32.42 8.94 -5.95
CA LEU A 104 -33.21 8.31 -7.00
C LEU A 104 -33.58 6.87 -6.64
N ILE A 105 -32.61 6.09 -6.15
CA ILE A 105 -32.85 4.73 -5.65
C ILE A 105 -33.89 4.77 -4.52
N ARG A 106 -33.72 5.66 -3.55
CA ARG A 106 -34.64 5.79 -2.42
C ARG A 106 -36.07 6.15 -2.86
N THR A 107 -36.23 7.06 -3.81
CA THR A 107 -37.56 7.47 -4.30
C THR A 107 -38.20 6.42 -5.19
N TYR A 108 -37.42 5.71 -6.00
CA TYR A 108 -37.92 4.64 -6.86
C TYR A 108 -38.53 3.50 -6.04
N TRP A 109 -37.86 3.06 -4.98
CA TRP A 109 -38.38 2.02 -4.08
C TRP A 109 -39.56 2.50 -3.22
N ALA A 110 -39.61 3.80 -2.90
CA ALA A 110 -40.75 4.38 -2.18
C ALA A 110 -42.01 4.55 -3.04
N SER A 111 -41.86 4.56 -4.38
CA SER A 111 -42.98 4.67 -5.33
C SER A 111 -43.55 3.32 -5.77
N GLN A 112 -42.93 2.20 -5.39
CA GLN A 112 -43.32 0.82 -5.75
C GLN A 112 -44.13 0.11 -4.64
N GLY A 113 -44.59 0.85 -3.62
CA GLY A 113 -45.52 0.37 -2.58
C GLY A 113 -46.67 1.35 -2.41
#